data_AF-A0A6P1YKG5-F1
#
_entry.id   AF-A0A6P1YKG5-F1
#
_cell.length_a   1.000
_cell.length_b   1.000
_cell.length_c   1.000
_cell.angle_alpha   90.00
_cell.angle_beta   90.00
_cell.angle_gamma   90.00
#
_symmetry.space_group_name_H-M   'P 1'
#
loop_
_entity.id
_entity.type
_entity.pdbx_description
1 polymer ?
#
loop_
_entity_poly.entity_id
_entity_poly.type
_entity_poly.pdbx_seq_one_letter_code
_entity_poly.pdbx_strand_id
1 'polypeptide(L)'
;MKPILATLATLLLLGSAPAFADDCAQAAADAQSALDRVLADLAANGPSAPEGDDALLSEEPTPNSIAQTEAELGDGTQPEVAQKALDRARAAAAAGNEDACQKEVAAAREAIGLK
;
A
#
# COMPACT_ATOMS: atom_id res chain seq x y z
N MET A 1 22.00 26.65 -54.38
CA MET A 1 21.95 27.37 -53.09
C MET A 1 20.85 26.73 -52.25
N LYS A 2 21.16 26.47 -50.99
CA LYS A 2 20.51 25.51 -50.08
C LYS A 2 19.16 26.03 -49.54
N PRO A 3 18.31 25.15 -48.99
CA PRO A 3 16.86 25.28 -48.86
C PRO A 3 16.45 25.92 -47.54
N ILE A 4 15.25 26.50 -47.47
CA ILE A 4 14.61 26.82 -46.20
C ILE A 4 13.18 26.26 -46.23
N LEU A 5 13.10 24.97 -45.92
CA LEU A 5 11.89 24.32 -45.43
C LEU A 5 11.53 24.96 -44.10
N ALA A 6 10.57 25.87 -44.13
CA ALA A 6 9.81 26.27 -42.96
C ALA A 6 8.79 25.16 -42.66
N THR A 7 8.82 24.59 -41.45
CA THR A 7 7.68 24.59 -40.51
C THR A 7 7.99 23.71 -39.30
N LEU A 8 8.07 24.40 -38.15
CA LEU A 8 7.77 23.97 -36.78
C LEU A 8 7.94 22.46 -36.47
N ALA A 9 9.16 22.11 -36.07
CA ALA A 9 9.32 21.10 -35.01
C ALA A 9 8.87 21.78 -33.70
N THR A 10 7.59 21.63 -33.36
CA THR A 10 7.10 21.97 -32.02
C THR A 10 7.84 21.08 -31.05
N LEU A 11 8.87 21.62 -30.39
CA LEU A 11 9.54 20.96 -29.29
C LEU A 11 8.48 20.63 -28.24
N LEU A 12 8.12 19.35 -28.16
CA LEU A 12 7.67 18.71 -26.93
C LEU A 12 8.85 18.82 -25.94
N LEU A 13 8.99 19.99 -25.31
CA LEU A 13 9.66 20.13 -24.04
C LEU A 13 8.80 19.37 -23.03
N LEU A 14 8.94 18.04 -23.02
CA LEU A 14 8.70 17.27 -21.83
C LEU A 14 9.61 17.92 -20.77
N GLY A 15 9.00 18.69 -19.89
CA GLY A 15 9.60 19.00 -18.61
C GLY A 15 9.83 17.67 -17.92
N SER A 16 11.00 17.08 -18.13
CA SER A 16 11.60 16.16 -17.18
C SER A 16 12.00 17.00 -15.97
N ALA A 17 10.99 17.50 -15.24
CA ALA A 17 11.22 17.85 -13.85
C ALA A 17 11.80 16.57 -13.23
N PRO A 18 12.97 16.65 -12.58
CA PRO A 18 13.52 15.48 -11.91
C PRO A 18 12.42 14.98 -10.97
N ALA A 19 11.91 13.78 -11.26
CA ALA A 19 11.21 12.99 -10.27
C ALA A 19 12.29 12.60 -9.25
N PHE A 20 12.67 13.56 -8.40
CA PHE A 20 13.08 13.19 -7.06
C PHE A 20 11.87 12.41 -6.56
N ALA A 21 12.01 11.09 -6.44
CA ALA A 21 11.13 10.39 -5.55
C ALA A 21 11.30 11.14 -4.23
N ASP A 22 10.29 11.93 -3.86
CA ASP A 22 10.30 12.65 -2.59
C ASP A 22 10.67 11.62 -1.53
N ASP A 23 11.61 11.94 -0.64
CA ASP A 23 12.22 10.98 0.28
C ASP A 23 11.16 10.14 1.01
N CYS A 24 10.04 10.76 1.37
CA CYS A 24 8.89 10.04 1.92
C CYS A 24 8.16 9.10 0.94
N ALA A 25 8.03 9.43 -0.35
CA ALA A 25 7.40 8.54 -1.32
C ALA A 25 8.18 7.22 -1.44
N GLN A 26 9.52 7.28 -1.40
CA GLN A 26 10.35 6.09 -1.34
C GLN A 26 10.19 5.35 0.00
N ALA A 27 10.18 6.07 1.12
CA ALA A 27 9.97 5.47 2.45
C ALA A 27 8.61 4.74 2.55
N ALA A 28 7.55 5.29 1.94
CA ALA A 28 6.24 4.66 1.87
C ALA A 28 6.24 3.40 0.99
N ALA A 29 7.02 3.38 -0.10
CA ALA A 29 7.19 2.19 -0.93
C ALA A 29 7.94 1.07 -0.18
N ASP A 30 8.99 1.42 0.56
CA ASP A 30 9.76 0.47 1.36
C ASP A 30 8.92 -0.11 2.51
N ALA A 31 8.13 0.75 3.17
CA ALA A 31 7.18 0.33 4.20
C ALA A 31 6.06 -0.56 3.64
N GLN A 32 5.56 -0.29 2.43
CA GLN A 32 4.63 -1.20 1.75
C GLN A 32 5.27 -2.57 1.48
N SER A 33 6.49 -2.60 0.95
CA SER A 33 7.20 -3.86 0.73
C SER A 33 7.37 -4.65 2.03
N ALA A 34 7.54 -3.97 3.15
CA ALA A 34 7.60 -4.60 4.47
C ALA A 34 6.24 -5.14 4.94
N LEU A 35 5.16 -4.38 4.75
CA LEU A 35 3.80 -4.84 4.98
C LEU A 35 3.49 -6.09 4.13
N ASP A 36 3.86 -6.11 2.86
CA ASP A 36 3.63 -7.25 1.97
C ASP A 36 4.33 -8.52 2.48
N ARG A 37 5.53 -8.40 3.06
CA ARG A 37 6.23 -9.52 3.71
C ARG A 37 5.49 -10.02 4.95
N VAL A 38 4.96 -9.10 5.77
CA VAL A 38 4.17 -9.45 6.95
C VAL A 38 2.88 -10.16 6.55
N LEU A 39 2.20 -9.69 5.51
CA LEU A 39 1.02 -10.34 4.94
C LEU A 39 1.34 -11.73 4.39
N ALA A 40 2.47 -11.89 3.69
CA ALA A 40 2.89 -13.19 3.17
C ALA A 40 3.19 -14.19 4.31
N ASP A 41 3.82 -13.73 5.40
CA ASP A 41 4.06 -14.56 6.58
C ASP A 41 2.77 -14.92 7.32
N LEU A 42 1.86 -13.96 7.48
CA LEU A 42 0.54 -14.19 8.08
C LEU A 42 -0.29 -15.18 7.26
N ALA A 43 -0.27 -15.08 5.94
CA ALA A 43 -0.95 -16.04 5.07
C ALA A 43 -0.35 -17.46 5.17
N ALA A 44 0.95 -17.57 5.44
CA ALA A 44 1.64 -18.86 5.53
C ALA A 44 1.55 -19.49 6.94
N ASN A 45 1.63 -18.67 7.98
CA ASN A 45 1.88 -19.07 9.37
C ASN A 45 0.88 -18.46 10.36
N GLY A 46 -0.15 -17.78 9.88
CA GLY A 46 -1.14 -17.08 10.69
C GLY A 46 -2.02 -18.00 11.54
N PRO A 47 -2.85 -17.40 12.41
CA PRO A 47 -3.75 -18.14 13.25
C PRO A 47 -4.76 -18.92 12.40
N SER A 48 -5.01 -20.18 12.78
CA SER A 48 -6.04 -21.02 12.19
C SER A 48 -7.12 -21.35 13.23
N ALA A 49 -8.38 -21.39 12.83
CA ALA A 49 -9.46 -21.98 13.62
C ALA A 49 -9.70 -23.44 13.23
N PRO A 50 -10.20 -24.28 14.15
CA PRO A 50 -10.86 -25.52 13.78
C PRO A 50 -12.04 -25.26 12.83
N GLU A 51 -12.34 -26.23 11.97
CA GLU A 51 -13.54 -26.22 11.14
C GLU A 51 -14.79 -26.20 12.04
N GLY A 52 -15.70 -25.26 11.79
CA GLY A 52 -16.99 -25.14 12.49
C GLY A 52 -18.11 -25.89 11.76
N ASP A 53 -19.23 -26.14 12.45
CA ASP A 53 -20.38 -26.89 11.89
C ASP A 53 -20.94 -26.24 10.62
N ASP A 54 -20.89 -24.91 10.51
CA ASP A 54 -21.37 -24.17 9.34
C ASP A 54 -20.60 -24.55 8.06
N ALA A 55 -19.31 -24.91 8.17
CA ALA A 55 -18.51 -25.37 7.04
C ALA A 55 -18.97 -26.73 6.50
N LEU A 56 -19.69 -27.52 7.31
CA LEU A 56 -20.23 -28.83 6.94
C LEU A 56 -21.58 -28.74 6.21
N LEU A 57 -22.21 -27.56 6.17
CA LEU A 57 -23.56 -27.38 5.64
C LEU A 57 -23.65 -27.44 4.10
N SER A 58 -22.52 -27.66 3.41
CA SER A 58 -22.45 -27.63 1.93
C SER A 58 -22.98 -26.30 1.35
N GLU A 59 -22.83 -25.22 2.10
CA GLU A 59 -23.11 -23.85 1.68
C GLU A 59 -21.81 -23.05 1.72
N GLU A 60 -21.53 -22.32 0.65
CA GLU A 60 -20.36 -21.47 0.60
C GLU A 60 -20.48 -20.29 1.58
N PRO A 61 -19.42 -19.99 2.35
CA PRO A 61 -19.40 -18.83 3.21
C PRO A 61 -19.61 -17.54 2.41
N THR A 62 -20.36 -16.61 2.98
CA THR A 62 -20.44 -15.25 2.42
C THR A 62 -19.15 -14.48 2.70
N PRO A 63 -18.79 -13.48 1.88
CA PRO A 63 -17.64 -12.64 2.17
C PRO A 63 -17.67 -11.99 3.57
N ASN A 64 -18.86 -11.61 4.05
CA ASN A 64 -19.01 -10.99 5.37
C ASN A 64 -18.82 -11.99 6.53
N SER A 65 -19.28 -13.23 6.39
CA SER A 65 -19.07 -14.26 7.42
C SER A 65 -17.60 -14.70 7.50
N ILE A 66 -16.90 -14.74 6.37
CA ILE A 66 -15.44 -14.95 6.32
C ILE A 66 -14.74 -13.83 7.10
N ALA A 67 -15.00 -12.57 6.73
CA ALA A 67 -14.35 -11.42 7.35
C ALA A 67 -14.61 -11.32 8.88
N GLN A 68 -15.81 -11.70 9.34
CA GLN A 68 -16.12 -11.74 10.76
C GLN A 68 -15.30 -12.80 11.50
N THR A 69 -15.16 -13.99 10.92
CA THR A 69 -14.35 -15.08 11.49
C THR A 69 -12.85 -14.70 11.53
N GLU A 70 -12.34 -14.12 10.44
CA GLU A 70 -10.97 -13.60 10.37
C GLU A 70 -10.70 -12.52 11.43
N ALA A 71 -11.65 -11.60 11.63
CA ALA A 71 -11.55 -10.57 12.66
C ALA A 71 -11.56 -11.15 14.09
N GLU A 72 -12.36 -12.18 14.35
CA GLU A 72 -12.38 -12.89 15.64
C GLU A 72 -11.05 -13.61 15.93
N LEU A 73 -10.39 -14.10 14.88
CA LEU A 73 -9.04 -14.66 14.94
C LEU A 73 -7.95 -13.59 15.12
N GLY A 74 -8.30 -12.31 15.04
CA GLY A 74 -7.35 -11.19 15.02
C GLY A 74 -6.53 -11.14 13.74
N ASP A 75 -6.94 -11.87 12.70
CA ASP A 75 -6.33 -11.82 11.39
C ASP A 75 -6.57 -10.44 10.73
N GLY A 76 -5.60 -9.96 9.96
CA GLY A 76 -5.72 -8.73 9.16
C GLY A 76 -5.77 -7.39 9.91
N THR A 77 -6.05 -7.34 11.22
CA THR A 77 -6.33 -6.07 11.92
C THR A 77 -5.14 -5.09 11.90
N GLN A 78 -3.94 -5.56 12.24
CA GLN A 78 -2.73 -4.74 12.24
C GLN A 78 -2.25 -4.39 10.81
N PRO A 79 -2.19 -5.36 9.85
CA PRO A 79 -1.93 -5.05 8.44
C PRO A 79 -2.88 -4.00 7.84
N GLU A 80 -4.17 -4.02 8.18
CA GLU A 80 -5.13 -3.01 7.72
C GLU A 80 -4.81 -1.61 8.25
N VAL A 81 -4.42 -1.50 9.52
CA VAL A 81 -4.01 -0.21 10.13
C VAL A 81 -2.79 0.33 9.38
N ALA A 82 -1.82 -0.53 9.09
CA ALA A 82 -0.63 -0.16 8.33
C ALA A 82 -0.97 0.27 6.91
N GLN A 83 -1.83 -0.47 6.21
CA GLN A 83 -2.25 -0.12 4.84
C GLN A 83 -2.95 1.25 4.82
N LYS A 84 -3.89 1.50 5.75
CA LYS A 84 -4.58 2.80 5.85
C LYS A 84 -3.60 3.95 6.13
N ALA A 85 -2.56 3.71 6.93
CA ALA A 85 -1.51 4.70 7.15
C ALA A 85 -0.67 4.94 5.88
N LEU A 86 -0.30 3.90 5.15
CA LEU A 86 0.41 4.04 3.86
C LEU A 86 -0.41 4.79 2.81
N ASP A 87 -1.72 4.59 2.78
CA ASP A 87 -2.60 5.35 1.88
C ASP A 87 -2.63 6.85 2.23
N ARG A 88 -2.64 7.18 3.52
CA ARG A 88 -2.50 8.57 3.99
C ARG A 88 -1.12 9.15 3.68
N ALA A 89 -0.05 8.35 3.83
CA ALA A 89 1.31 8.77 3.48
C ALA A 89 1.41 9.12 1.99
N ARG A 90 0.88 8.26 1.10
CA ARG A 90 0.85 8.52 -0.35
C ARG A 90 0.05 9.78 -0.69
N ALA A 91 -1.08 10.00 -0.03
CA ALA A 91 -1.88 11.20 -0.23
C ALA A 91 -1.13 12.47 0.23
N ALA A 92 -0.41 12.41 1.35
CA ALA A 92 0.40 13.51 1.85
C ALA A 92 1.61 13.81 0.94
N ALA A 93 2.31 12.77 0.46
CA ALA A 93 3.38 12.90 -0.53
C ALA A 93 2.88 13.57 -1.81
N ALA A 94 1.75 13.10 -2.36
CA ALA A 94 1.15 13.68 -3.56
C ALA A 94 0.73 15.16 -3.38
N ALA A 95 0.47 15.59 -2.14
CA ALA A 95 0.17 16.98 -1.78
C ALA A 95 1.43 17.82 -1.47
N GLY A 96 2.63 17.24 -1.52
CA GLY A 96 3.89 17.90 -1.15
C GLY A 96 4.04 18.14 0.37
N ASN A 97 3.29 17.41 1.19
CA ASN A 97 3.34 17.53 2.65
C ASN A 97 4.26 16.44 3.25
N GLU A 98 5.56 16.72 3.25
CA GLU A 98 6.60 15.79 3.70
C GLU A 98 6.42 15.36 5.16
N ASP A 99 6.18 16.31 6.07
CA ASP A 99 6.03 16.01 7.51
C ASP A 99 4.84 15.09 7.79
N ALA A 100 3.70 15.34 7.14
CA ALA A 100 2.53 14.48 7.27
C ALA A 100 2.79 13.10 6.67
N CYS A 101 3.50 13.05 5.53
CA CYS A 101 3.86 11.79 4.91
C CYS A 101 4.75 10.94 5.84
N GLN A 102 5.83 11.52 6.36
CA GLN A 102 6.78 10.81 7.23
C GLN A 102 6.12 10.31 8.52
N LYS A 103 5.19 11.12 9.08
CA LYS A 103 4.38 10.71 10.23
C LYS A 103 3.54 9.46 9.92
N GLU A 104 2.89 9.42 8.77
CA GLU A 104 2.04 8.29 8.39
C GLU A 104 2.88 7.05 8.01
N VAL A 105 4.06 7.22 7.43
CA VAL A 105 5.04 6.13 7.24
C VAL A 105 5.46 5.53 8.59
N ALA A 106 5.76 6.37 9.58
CA ALA A 106 6.11 5.91 10.92
C ALA A 106 4.95 5.14 11.58
N ALA A 107 3.72 5.63 11.45
CA ALA A 107 2.53 4.95 11.95
C ALA A 107 2.31 3.59 11.26
N ALA A 108 2.56 3.51 9.95
CA ALA A 108 2.48 2.24 9.21
C ALA A 108 3.51 1.23 9.73
N ARG A 109 4.76 1.66 9.89
CA ARG A 109 5.85 0.82 10.40
C ARG A 109 5.56 0.32 11.81
N GLU A 110 5.08 1.20 12.69
CA GLU A 110 4.69 0.84 14.06
C GLU A 110 3.62 -0.25 14.09
N ALA A 111 2.59 -0.13 13.25
CA ALA A 111 1.49 -1.09 13.18
C ALA A 111 1.96 -2.51 12.80
N ILE A 112 3.03 -2.64 11.99
CA ILE A 112 3.66 -3.92 11.64
C ILE A 112 4.91 -4.26 12.47
N GLY A 113 5.13 -3.58 13.58
CA GLY A 113 6.22 -3.90 14.52
C GLY A 113 7.62 -3.51 14.05
N LEU A 114 7.73 -2.67 13.01
CA LEU A 114 8.99 -2.09 12.57
C LEU A 114 9.16 -0.73 13.27
N LYS A 115 10.20 -0.59 14.09
CA LYS A 115 10.58 0.70 14.68
C LYS A 115 11.60 1.42 13.82
#